data_AF-A0AAV0N872-F1
#
_entry.id   AF-A0AAV0N872-F1
#
_cell.length_a   1.000
_cell.length_b   1.000
_cell.length_c   1.000
_cell.angle_alpha   90.00
_cell.angle_beta   90.00
_cell.angle_gamma   90.00
#
_symmetry.space_group_name_H-M   'P 1'
#
loop_
_entity.id
_entity.type
_entity.pdbx_description
1 polymer ?
#
loop_
_entity_poly.entity_id
_entity_poly.type
_entity_poly.pdbx_seq_one_letter_code
_entity_poly.pdbx_strand_id
1 'polypeptide(L)'
;MYTHKHVRVDAFRKLKNSEGRFKEWVSRDRQGLLSLYEAAHLAFNGEDILDEALIFATKNLKSPSIIQHNTNPNSFQKQIDFALRFPAWKCVPRSLARHSIDFYSEDTSQNQKLLMFAKMDFNMVQNLHQQELYEISG
;
A
#
# COMPACT_ATOMS: atom_id res chain seq x y z
N MET A 1 16.30 -17.87 4.57
CA MET A 1 16.99 -17.19 3.46
C MET A 1 15.96 -16.97 2.35
N TYR A 2 15.28 -15.82 2.35
CA TYR A 2 14.27 -15.51 1.33
C TYR A 2 15.01 -15.09 0.05
N THR A 3 14.86 -15.85 -1.03
CA THR A 3 15.30 -15.43 -2.35
C THR A 3 14.46 -14.23 -2.76
N HIS A 4 15.04 -13.03 -2.77
CA HIS A 4 14.42 -11.88 -3.43
C HIS A 4 14.29 -12.23 -4.91
N LYS A 5 13.09 -12.63 -5.35
CA LYS A 5 12.77 -12.70 -6.77
C LYS A 5 12.76 -11.26 -7.27
N HIS A 6 13.83 -10.86 -7.95
CA HIS A 6 13.89 -9.57 -8.63
C HIS A 6 12.86 -9.59 -9.75
N VAL A 7 11.74 -8.90 -9.55
CA VAL A 7 10.76 -8.67 -10.61
C VAL A 7 11.44 -7.76 -11.64
N ARG A 8 11.33 -8.10 -12.93
CA ARG A 8 11.90 -7.24 -13.98
C ARG A 8 11.12 -5.93 -14.05
N VAL A 9 11.82 -4.81 -13.88
CA VAL A 9 11.30 -3.45 -14.03
C VAL A 9 10.67 -3.20 -15.41
N ASP A 10 11.06 -4.00 -16.40
CA ASP A 10 10.46 -4.03 -17.74
C ASP A 10 8.93 -4.22 -17.71
N ALA A 11 8.39 -4.86 -16.67
CA ALA A 11 6.94 -5.01 -16.50
C ALA A 11 6.20 -3.67 -16.43
N PHE A 12 6.87 -2.58 -16.01
CA PHE A 12 6.30 -1.23 -15.95
C PHE A 12 6.35 -0.50 -17.30
N ARG A 13 7.16 -0.94 -18.28
CA ARG A 13 7.23 -0.31 -19.62
C ARG A 13 5.89 -0.34 -20.34
N LYS A 14 5.05 -1.35 -20.10
CA LYS A 14 3.68 -1.43 -20.66
C LYS A 14 2.76 -0.29 -20.22
N LEU A 15 3.11 0.40 -19.12
CA LEU A 15 2.39 1.56 -18.60
C LEU A 15 2.81 2.86 -19.29
N LYS A 16 3.89 2.85 -20.09
CA LYS A 16 4.36 4.01 -20.85
C LYS A 16 3.86 4.00 -22.29
N ASN A 17 3.69 5.19 -22.86
CA ASN A 17 3.39 5.40 -24.27
C ASN A 17 4.69 5.46 -25.10
N SER A 18 4.57 5.64 -26.41
CA SER A 18 5.71 5.71 -27.34
C SER A 18 6.65 6.90 -27.08
N GLU A 19 6.18 7.95 -26.40
CA GLU A 19 6.98 9.11 -26.00
C GLU A 19 7.70 8.89 -24.66
N GLY A 20 7.58 7.70 -24.07
CA GLY A 20 8.18 7.37 -22.79
C GLY A 20 7.46 7.97 -21.58
N ARG A 21 6.24 8.49 -21.72
CA ARG A 21 5.43 9.02 -20.60
C ARG A 21 4.43 7.97 -20.11
N PHE A 22 4.07 8.00 -18.82
CA PHE A 22 2.97 7.17 -18.31
C PHE A 22 1.67 7.47 -19.05
N LYS A 23 0.94 6.42 -19.46
CA LYS A 23 -0.33 6.53 -20.18
C LYS A 23 -1.37 7.22 -19.29
N GLU A 24 -2.23 8.03 -19.89
CA GLU A 24 -3.22 8.82 -19.15
C GLU A 24 -4.20 7.97 -18.32
N TRP A 25 -4.58 6.78 -18.80
CA TRP A 25 -5.48 5.91 -18.05
C TRP A 25 -4.89 5.44 -16.71
N VAL A 26 -3.56 5.45 -16.55
CA VAL A 26 -2.89 5.02 -15.31
C VAL A 26 -3.22 5.97 -14.16
N SER A 27 -3.40 7.28 -14.43
CA SER A 27 -3.80 8.23 -13.37
C SER A 27 -5.27 8.13 -13.00
N ARG A 28 -6.09 7.48 -13.83
CA ARG A 28 -7.54 7.30 -13.60
C ARG A 28 -7.84 6.03 -12.81
N ASP A 29 -6.99 5.02 -12.87
CA ASP A 29 -7.07 3.81 -12.05
C ASP A 29 -6.47 4.06 -10.66
N ARG A 30 -7.30 4.44 -9.69
CA ARG A 30 -6.84 4.80 -8.34
C ARG A 30 -6.16 3.63 -7.62
N GLN A 31 -6.65 2.41 -7.79
CA GLN A 31 -6.09 1.23 -7.13
C GLN A 31 -4.78 0.81 -7.78
N GLY A 32 -4.73 0.82 -9.12
CA GLY A 32 -3.50 0.62 -9.87
C GLY A 32 -2.44 1.68 -9.56
N LEU A 33 -2.84 2.94 -9.37
CA LEU A 33 -1.95 4.04 -9.03
C LEU A 33 -1.35 3.91 -7.62
N LEU A 34 -2.17 3.54 -6.62
CA LEU A 34 -1.68 3.25 -5.27
C LEU A 34 -0.72 2.05 -5.27
N SER A 35 -1.05 1.01 -6.04
CA SER A 35 -0.17 -0.16 -6.21
C SER A 35 1.15 0.20 -6.89
N LEU A 36 1.12 1.08 -7.89
CA LEU A 36 2.32 1.60 -8.56
C LEU A 36 3.19 2.42 -7.60
N TYR A 37 2.58 3.26 -6.76
CA TYR A 37 3.27 4.04 -5.73
C TYR A 37 4.01 3.13 -4.74
N GLU A 38 3.35 2.11 -4.19
CA GLU A 38 3.98 1.17 -3.25
C GLU A 38 5.07 0.32 -3.90
N ALA A 39 4.89 -0.09 -5.16
CA ALA A 39 5.90 -0.84 -5.89
C ALA A 39 7.13 0.00 -6.25
N ALA A 40 6.94 1.27 -6.64
CA ALA A 40 8.02 2.18 -6.98
C ALA A 40 8.95 2.50 -5.79
N HIS A 41 8.39 2.37 -4.59
CA HIS A 41 9.07 2.53 -3.32
C HIS A 41 10.04 1.37 -2.98
N LEU A 42 9.98 0.25 -3.71
CA LEU A 42 10.90 -0.89 -3.60
C LEU A 42 12.08 -0.81 -4.58
N ALA A 43 12.25 0.32 -5.28
CA ALA A 43 13.28 0.49 -6.31
C ALA A 43 14.70 0.35 -5.76
N PHE A 44 15.57 -0.22 -6.60
CA PHE A 44 17.02 -0.20 -6.42
C PHE A 44 17.66 0.92 -7.27
N ASN A 45 18.89 1.29 -6.92
CA ASN A 45 19.64 2.29 -7.69
C ASN A 45 19.78 1.86 -9.16
N GLY A 46 19.45 2.76 -10.10
CA GLY A 46 19.51 2.52 -11.54
C GLY A 46 18.20 2.01 -12.16
N GLU A 47 17.12 1.92 -11.39
CA GLU A 47 15.78 1.59 -11.88
C GLU A 47 14.96 2.85 -12.22
N ASP A 48 15.45 3.68 -13.16
CA ASP A 48 14.89 5.00 -13.50
C ASP A 48 13.38 5.01 -13.73
N ILE A 49 12.82 3.93 -14.30
CA ILE A 49 11.38 3.80 -14.53
C ILE A 49 10.56 3.81 -13.24
N LEU A 50 11.11 3.31 -12.13
CA LEU A 50 10.45 3.33 -10.83
C LEU A 50 10.62 4.68 -10.14
N ASP A 51 11.74 5.38 -10.32
CA ASP A 51 11.88 6.77 -9.86
C ASP A 51 10.85 7.67 -10.55
N GLU A 52 10.71 7.52 -11.87
CA GLU A 52 9.66 8.19 -12.63
C GLU A 52 8.25 7.78 -12.19
N ALA A 53 8.02 6.48 -11.89
CA ALA A 53 6.75 5.98 -11.39
C ALA A 53 6.40 6.59 -10.04
N LEU A 54 7.37 6.75 -9.14
CA LEU A 54 7.19 7.33 -7.83
C LEU A 54 6.76 8.80 -7.94
N ILE A 55 7.44 9.58 -8.80
CA ILE A 55 7.08 10.98 -9.07
C ILE A 55 5.67 11.05 -9.66
N PHE A 56 5.38 10.26 -10.68
CA PHE A 56 4.08 10.23 -11.35
C PHE A 56 2.95 9.84 -10.39
N ALA A 57 3.10 8.75 -9.65
CA ALA A 57 2.07 8.25 -8.76
C ALA A 57 1.83 9.20 -7.58
N THR A 58 2.91 9.74 -6.99
CA THR A 58 2.81 10.73 -5.89
C THR A 58 2.05 11.97 -6.33
N LYS A 59 2.37 12.52 -7.52
CA LYS A 59 1.68 13.70 -8.06
C LYS A 59 0.18 13.42 -8.24
N ASN A 60 -0.17 12.29 -8.82
CA ASN A 60 -1.57 11.97 -9.12
C ASN A 60 -2.36 11.62 -7.86
N LEU A 61 -1.79 10.86 -6.89
CA LEU A 61 -2.43 10.53 -5.61
C LEU A 61 -2.75 11.76 -4.76
N LYS A 62 -1.94 12.83 -4.89
CA LYS A 62 -2.19 14.13 -4.23
C LYS A 62 -3.16 15.04 -5.00
N SER A 63 -3.61 14.64 -6.19
CA SER A 63 -4.48 15.47 -7.03
C SER A 63 -5.92 15.49 -6.50
N PRO A 64 -6.58 16.66 -6.44
CA PRO A 64 -7.99 16.78 -6.05
C PRO A 64 -8.95 15.93 -6.90
N SER A 65 -8.60 15.65 -8.15
CA SER A 65 -9.41 14.83 -9.07
C SER A 65 -9.62 13.39 -8.57
N ILE A 66 -8.68 12.84 -7.80
CA ILE A 66 -8.82 11.50 -7.21
C ILE A 66 -9.80 11.51 -6.02
N ILE A 67 -9.99 12.65 -5.37
CA ILE A 67 -10.83 12.82 -4.18
C ILE A 67 -12.33 12.87 -4.54
N GLN A 68 -12.67 13.40 -5.72
CA GLN A 68 -14.06 13.70 -6.12
C GLN A 68 -14.88 12.51 -6.67
N HIS A 69 -14.27 11.41 -7.11
CA HIS A 69 -14.97 10.28 -7.76
C HIS A 69 -15.60 9.25 -6.80
N ASN A 70 -15.97 9.64 -5.57
CA ASN A 70 -16.38 8.70 -4.53
C ASN A 70 -17.90 8.51 -4.44
N THR A 71 -18.36 7.27 -4.63
CA THR A 71 -19.67 6.78 -4.16
C THR A 71 -19.61 6.21 -2.73
N ASN A 72 -18.41 5.98 -2.19
CA ASN A 72 -18.19 5.64 -0.77
C ASN A 72 -16.93 6.35 -0.24
N PRO A 73 -17.05 7.54 0.41
CA PRO A 73 -15.95 8.51 0.48
C PRO A 73 -14.77 8.18 1.39
N ASN A 74 -14.91 7.26 2.35
CA ASN A 74 -14.07 7.34 3.55
C ASN A 74 -13.00 6.24 3.70
N SER A 75 -13.16 5.04 3.16
CA SER A 75 -12.21 3.94 3.46
C SER A 75 -10.97 3.95 2.56
N PHE A 76 -11.16 4.07 1.24
CA PHE A 76 -10.04 4.04 0.30
C PHE A 76 -9.19 5.31 0.34
N GLN A 77 -9.78 6.47 0.64
CA GLN A 77 -9.01 7.70 0.82
C GLN A 77 -8.07 7.61 2.03
N LYS A 78 -8.51 7.00 3.15
CA LYS A 78 -7.63 6.74 4.30
C LYS A 78 -6.44 5.87 3.92
N GLN A 79 -6.60 4.91 3.02
CA GLN A 79 -5.50 4.07 2.54
C GLN A 79 -4.46 4.90 1.76
N ILE A 80 -4.93 5.78 0.87
CA ILE A 80 -4.06 6.70 0.12
C ILE A 80 -3.31 7.62 1.09
N ASP A 81 -4.03 8.24 2.03
CA ASP A 81 -3.44 9.16 3.00
C ASP A 81 -2.41 8.45 3.89
N PHE A 82 -2.70 7.21 4.30
CA PHE A 82 -1.78 6.37 5.05
C PHE A 82 -0.53 6.04 4.24
N ALA A 83 -0.65 5.59 2.99
CA ALA A 83 0.49 5.26 2.13
C ALA A 83 1.37 6.47 1.80
N LEU A 84 0.76 7.64 1.59
CA LEU A 84 1.49 8.89 1.35
C LEU A 84 2.28 9.35 2.59
N ARG A 85 1.80 9.00 3.80
CA ARG A 85 2.49 9.31 5.06
C ARG A 85 3.51 8.23 5.44
N PHE A 86 3.16 6.98 5.23
CA PHE A 86 3.91 5.79 5.62
C PHE A 86 3.85 4.75 4.49
N PRO A 87 4.79 4.79 3.53
CA PRO A 87 4.90 3.77 2.50
C PRO A 87 5.01 2.38 3.14
N ALA A 88 4.26 1.40 2.64
CA ALA A 88 4.11 0.10 3.30
C ALA A 88 5.45 -0.61 3.56
N TRP A 89 6.41 -0.48 2.65
CA TRP A 89 7.74 -1.07 2.80
C TRP A 89 8.59 -0.46 3.92
N LYS A 90 8.29 0.78 4.34
CA LYS A 90 8.93 1.45 5.49
C LYS A 90 8.23 1.17 6.81
N CYS A 91 7.05 0.58 6.77
CA CYS A 91 6.27 0.29 7.96
C CYS A 91 6.79 -0.95 8.68
N VAL A 92 6.78 -0.93 10.01
CA VAL A 92 6.93 -2.15 10.80
C VAL A 92 5.76 -3.07 10.43
N PRO A 93 6.01 -4.34 10.02
CA PRO A 93 4.96 -5.23 9.53
C PRO A 93 3.77 -5.35 10.48
N ARG A 94 4.02 -5.31 11.79
CA ARG A 94 2.98 -5.39 12.81
C ARG A 94 2.08 -4.16 12.84
N SER A 95 2.64 -2.97 12.68
CA SER A 95 1.86 -1.72 12.58
C SER A 95 1.07 -1.69 11.28
N LEU A 96 1.69 -2.08 10.15
CA LEU A 96 1.01 -2.18 8.86
C LEU A 96 -0.19 -3.15 8.94
N ALA A 97 0.00 -4.33 9.54
CA ALA A 97 -1.07 -5.31 9.71
C ALA A 97 -2.30 -4.75 10.46
N ARG A 98 -2.09 -3.91 11.49
CA ARG A 98 -3.18 -3.24 12.21
C ARG A 98 -4.00 -2.36 11.27
N HIS A 99 -3.32 -1.48 10.53
CA HIS A 99 -3.98 -0.58 9.58
C HIS A 99 -4.67 -1.34 8.45
N SER A 100 -4.04 -2.39 7.92
CA SER A 100 -4.65 -3.25 6.90
C SER A 100 -5.92 -3.94 7.38
N ILE A 101 -5.97 -4.42 8.64
CA ILE A 101 -7.19 -4.98 9.24
C ILE A 101 -8.30 -3.92 9.29
N ASP A 102 -7.98 -2.69 9.70
CA ASP A 102 -8.95 -1.59 9.79
C ASP A 102 -9.49 -1.23 8.40
N PHE A 103 -8.60 -1.05 7.42
CA PHE A 103 -8.99 -0.76 6.04
C PHE A 103 -9.82 -1.87 5.41
N TYR A 104 -9.42 -3.13 5.60
CA TYR A 104 -10.13 -4.28 5.04
C TYR A 104 -11.51 -4.47 5.70
N SER A 105 -11.66 -4.07 6.97
CA SER A 105 -12.95 -4.15 7.67
C SER A 105 -14.02 -3.22 7.08
N GLU A 106 -13.60 -2.12 6.46
CA GLU A 106 -14.45 -1.14 5.79
C GLU A 106 -14.68 -1.50 4.30
N ASP A 107 -14.07 -2.57 3.78
CA ASP A 107 -14.23 -3.02 2.40
C ASP A 107 -15.54 -3.81 2.23
N THR A 108 -16.35 -3.44 1.25
CA THR A 108 -17.63 -4.12 0.95
C THR A 108 -17.45 -5.49 0.32
N SER A 109 -16.28 -5.76 -0.27
CA SER A 109 -15.90 -7.02 -0.91
C SER A 109 -15.14 -7.98 0.02
N GLN A 110 -15.03 -7.65 1.30
CA GLN A 110 -14.23 -8.39 2.26
C GLN A 110 -14.67 -9.85 2.44
N ASN A 111 -13.68 -10.72 2.59
CA ASN A 111 -13.88 -12.09 3.04
C ASN A 111 -13.96 -12.11 4.57
N GLN A 112 -15.17 -12.33 5.09
CA GLN A 112 -15.43 -12.33 6.53
C GLN A 112 -14.58 -13.34 7.31
N LYS A 113 -14.27 -14.50 6.72
CA LYS A 113 -13.42 -15.51 7.38
C LYS A 113 -11.98 -15.02 7.50
N LEU A 114 -11.45 -14.39 6.44
CA LEU A 114 -10.11 -13.81 6.46
C LEU A 114 -10.01 -12.65 7.46
N LEU A 115 -11.02 -11.76 7.50
CA LEU A 115 -11.03 -10.66 8.46
C LEU A 115 -11.07 -11.17 9.91
N MET A 116 -11.94 -12.15 10.19
CA MET A 116 -12.07 -12.76 11.52
C MET A 116 -10.75 -13.40 11.94
N PHE A 117 -10.13 -14.16 11.04
CA PHE A 117 -8.81 -14.75 11.28
C PHE A 117 -7.75 -13.69 11.61
N ALA A 118 -7.62 -12.66 10.78
CA ALA A 118 -6.63 -11.61 10.97
C ALA A 118 -6.81 -10.86 12.31
N LYS A 119 -8.06 -10.59 12.71
CA LYS A 119 -8.38 -9.97 14.01
C LYS A 119 -8.00 -10.87 15.19
N MET A 120 -8.29 -12.16 15.11
CA MET A 120 -7.96 -13.12 16.17
C MET A 120 -6.45 -13.29 16.32
N ASP A 121 -5.73 -13.52 15.23
CA ASP A 121 -4.27 -13.63 15.21
C ASP A 121 -3.61 -12.36 15.77
N PHE A 122 -4.10 -11.18 15.33
CA PHE A 122 -3.61 -9.92 15.87
C PHE A 122 -3.82 -9.83 17.39
N ASN A 123 -5.02 -10.08 17.90
CA ASN A 123 -5.27 -9.97 19.33
C ASN A 123 -4.48 -10.99 20.15
N MET A 124 -4.28 -12.21 19.65
CA MET A 124 -3.48 -13.23 20.33
C MET A 124 -2.04 -12.78 20.55
N VAL A 125 -1.38 -12.32 19.48
CA VAL A 125 0.00 -11.82 19.57
C VAL A 125 0.09 -10.54 20.41
N GLN A 126 -0.92 -9.66 20.35
CA GLN A 126 -0.96 -8.46 21.19
C GLN A 126 -1.02 -8.79 22.68
N ASN A 127 -1.81 -9.81 23.07
CA ASN A 127 -1.89 -10.27 24.46
C ASN A 127 -0.54 -10.81 24.95
N LEU A 128 0.19 -11.56 24.11
CA LEU A 128 1.54 -12.03 24.44
C LEU A 128 2.49 -10.85 24.68
N HIS A 129 2.52 -9.86 23.78
CA HIS A 129 3.35 -8.67 24.00
C HIS A 129 2.99 -7.90 25.27
N GLN A 130 1.72 -7.87 25.69
CA GLN A 130 1.30 -7.24 26.94
C GLN A 130 1.81 -8.00 28.17
N GLN A 131 1.82 -9.33 28.13
CA GLN A 131 2.39 -10.17 29.18
C GLN A 131 3.91 -9.96 29.28
N GLU A 132 4.62 -9.99 28.16
CA GLU A 132 6.06 -9.72 28.10
C GLU A 132 6.40 -8.32 28.66
N LEU A 133 5.61 -7.30 28.31
CA LEU A 133 5.78 -5.96 28.84
C LEU A 133 5.57 -5.90 30.36
N TYR A 134 4.59 -6.63 30.90
CA TYR A 134 4.35 -6.71 32.33
C TYR A 134 5.54 -7.36 33.05
N GLU A 135 6.09 -8.43 32.51
CA GLU A 135 7.26 -9.12 33.08
C GLU A 135 8.53 -8.28 33.06
N ILE A 136 8.70 -7.40 32.07
CA ILE A 136 9.90 -6.55 31.94
C ILE A 136 9.77 -5.26 32.77
N SER A 137 8.54 -4.79 33.02
CA SER A 137 8.30 -3.53 33.73
C SER A 137 7.95 -3.68 35.22
N GLY A 138 7.65 -4.89 35.68
CA GLY A 138 7.44 -5.24 37.09
C GLY A 138 8.70 -5.72 37.77
#